data_AF-A0A2S4V621-F1
#
_entry.id   AF-A0A2S4V621-F1
#
_cell.length_a   1.000
_cell.length_b   1.000
_cell.length_c   1.000
_cell.angle_alpha   90.00
_cell.angle_beta   90.00
_cell.angle_gamma   90.00
#
_symmetry.space_group_name_H-M   'P 1'
#
loop_
_entity.id
_entity.type
_entity.pdbx_description
1 polymer ?
#
loop_
_entity_poly.entity_id
_entity_poly.type
_entity_poly.pdbx_seq_one_letter_code
_entity_poly.pdbx_strand_id
1 'polypeptide(L)'
;MGRIFVGLCQIQSILQGLKAASVYPNAEIKLVGKTLKINPHAGIFSTMPPGYAGQSNLPDNLKKHFRSMVMTRPDGELITQVLLFSQGFRTAEILASKVVPFFSLCDEQLSKQPHYDFGLRALKAVLTSTGHLKRACSLQNQHLDDTPDQLSDSYDSIAEQEILVQSVSKTIVPKLVAVRRCDTKIKFYLLATHAAR
;
A
#
# COMPACT_ATOMS: atom_id res chain seq x y z
N MET A 1 4.58 29.15 -22.43
CA MET A 1 4.34 28.21 -23.55
C MET A 1 5.61 27.49 -24.03
N GLY A 2 6.72 28.18 -24.33
CA GLY A 2 7.91 27.54 -24.95
C GLY A 2 8.62 26.45 -24.14
N ARG A 3 8.78 26.59 -22.82
CA ARG A 3 9.53 25.61 -21.99
C ARG A 3 8.83 24.24 -21.85
N ILE A 4 7.51 24.23 -21.77
CA ILE A 4 6.72 22.99 -21.65
C ILE A 4 6.77 22.20 -22.96
N PHE A 5 6.71 22.90 -24.10
CA PHE A 5 6.79 22.29 -25.42
C PHE A 5 8.18 21.68 -25.68
N VAL A 6 9.25 22.37 -25.27
CA VAL A 6 10.63 21.84 -25.35
C VAL A 6 10.80 20.59 -24.50
N GLY A 7 10.24 20.56 -23.28
CA GLY A 7 10.31 19.39 -22.41
C GLY A 7 9.56 18.17 -22.97
N LEU A 8 8.36 18.37 -23.52
CA LEU A 8 7.58 17.27 -24.13
C LEU A 8 8.24 16.71 -25.40
N CYS A 9 8.82 17.57 -26.24
CA CYS A 9 9.59 17.13 -27.41
C CYS A 9 10.81 16.29 -27.00
N GLN A 10 11.51 16.67 -25.93
CA GLN A 10 12.65 15.90 -25.42
C GLN A 10 12.23 14.51 -24.94
N ILE A 11 11.13 14.41 -24.20
CA ILE A 11 10.59 13.11 -23.76
C ILE A 11 10.24 12.23 -24.96
N GLN A 12 9.65 12.80 -26.01
CA GLN A 12 9.36 12.05 -27.23
C GLN A 12 10.63 11.53 -27.91
N SER A 13 11.69 12.34 -28.00
CA SER A 13 12.99 11.90 -28.54
C SER A 13 13.59 10.76 -27.74
N ILE A 14 13.46 10.77 -26.40
CA ILE A 14 13.92 9.67 -25.54
C ILE A 14 13.13 8.39 -25.82
N LEU A 15 11.79 8.48 -25.88
CA LEU A 15 10.92 7.33 -26.09
C LEU A 15 11.17 6.67 -27.46
N GLN A 16 11.34 7.48 -28.51
CA GLN A 16 11.70 6.98 -29.84
C GLN A 16 13.08 6.35 -29.86
N GLY A 17 14.04 6.96 -29.17
CA GLY A 17 15.38 6.42 -29.00
C GLY A 17 15.40 5.06 -28.32
N LEU A 18 14.68 4.90 -27.21
CA LEU A 18 14.59 3.63 -26.49
C LEU A 18 13.94 2.53 -27.36
N LYS A 19 12.91 2.89 -28.13
CA LYS A 19 12.31 1.97 -29.09
C LYS A 19 13.27 1.57 -30.21
N ALA A 20 14.11 2.50 -30.68
CA ALA A 20 15.15 2.20 -31.66
C ALA A 20 16.27 1.34 -31.04
N ALA A 21 16.62 1.58 -29.78
CA ALA A 21 17.66 0.85 -29.05
C ALA A 21 17.30 -0.63 -28.81
N SER A 22 16.01 -0.96 -28.77
CA SER A 22 15.58 -2.37 -28.67
C SER A 22 15.85 -3.17 -29.95
N VAL A 23 15.97 -2.49 -31.10
CA VAL A 23 16.27 -3.10 -32.41
C VAL A 23 17.76 -2.95 -32.74
N TYR A 24 18.33 -1.79 -32.43
CA TYR A 24 19.71 -1.44 -32.71
C TYR A 24 20.45 -1.10 -31.40
N PRO A 25 21.29 -2.00 -30.86
CA PRO A 25 21.90 -1.83 -29.53
C PRO A 25 22.90 -0.67 -29.42
N ASN A 26 23.26 -0.02 -30.53
CA ASN A 26 24.11 1.17 -30.57
C ASN A 26 23.36 2.45 -30.97
N ALA A 27 22.04 2.51 -30.76
CA ALA A 27 21.26 3.70 -31.08
C ALA A 27 21.72 4.93 -30.25
N GLU A 28 21.86 6.05 -30.94
CA GLU A 28 22.18 7.35 -30.35
C GLU A 28 21.03 8.32 -30.55
N ILE A 29 20.80 9.20 -29.58
CA ILE A 29 19.83 10.28 -29.68
C ILE A 29 20.46 11.63 -29.40
N LYS A 30 19.91 12.66 -30.03
CA LYS A 30 20.25 14.05 -29.71
C LYS A 30 19.30 14.59 -28.66
N LEU A 31 19.83 14.95 -27.50
CA LEU A 31 19.11 15.60 -26.42
C LEU A 31 19.81 16.90 -26.06
N VAL A 32 19.07 18.01 -26.09
CA VAL A 32 19.57 19.34 -25.70
C VAL A 32 20.89 19.69 -26.42
N GLY A 33 21.00 19.34 -27.71
CA GLY A 33 22.20 19.58 -28.52
C GLY A 33 23.36 18.61 -28.28
N LYS A 34 23.24 17.61 -27.39
CA LYS A 34 24.25 16.57 -27.16
C LYS A 34 23.80 15.24 -27.73
N THR A 35 24.70 14.53 -28.39
CA THR A 35 24.47 13.15 -28.82
C THR A 35 24.78 12.22 -27.66
N LEU A 36 23.82 11.38 -27.28
CA LEU A 36 23.92 10.44 -26.17
C LEU A 36 23.60 9.03 -26.66
N LYS A 37 24.40 8.06 -26.25
CA LYS A 37 24.14 6.63 -26.47
C LYS A 37 23.08 6.14 -25.50
N ILE A 38 22.12 5.35 -25.99
CA ILE A 38 21.05 4.81 -25.17
C ILE A 38 21.44 3.43 -24.62
N ASN A 39 21.15 3.21 -23.33
CA ASN A 39 21.26 1.88 -22.74
C ASN A 39 19.99 1.06 -23.06
N PRO A 40 20.10 -0.11 -23.73
CA PRO A 40 18.95 -0.95 -24.07
C PRO A 40 18.23 -1.53 -22.84
N HIS A 41 18.86 -1.53 -21.66
CA HIS A 41 18.24 -1.97 -20.40
C HIS A 41 17.47 -0.87 -19.67
N ALA A 42 17.42 0.36 -20.21
CA ALA A 42 16.64 1.44 -19.62
C ALA A 42 15.15 1.32 -19.98
N GLY A 43 14.27 1.66 -19.04
CA GLY A 43 12.82 1.68 -19.22
C GLY A 43 12.21 2.97 -18.67
N ILE A 44 11.11 3.43 -19.28
CA ILE A 44 10.35 4.60 -18.84
C ILE A 44 8.93 4.17 -18.48
N PHE A 45 8.49 4.59 -17.31
CA PHE A 45 7.14 4.34 -16.80
C PHE A 45 6.52 5.66 -16.35
N SER A 46 5.22 5.81 -16.57
CA SER A 46 4.45 6.96 -16.12
C SER A 46 3.18 6.49 -15.43
N THR A 47 2.98 6.95 -14.20
CA THR A 47 1.78 6.66 -13.41
C THR A 47 0.92 7.92 -13.37
N MET A 48 -0.23 7.87 -14.04
CA MET A 48 -1.19 8.98 -14.11
C MET A 48 -2.50 8.55 -13.43
N PRO A 49 -2.70 8.83 -12.13
CA PRO A 49 -3.97 8.59 -11.48
C PRO A 49 -5.05 9.46 -12.15
N PRO A 50 -6.18 8.89 -12.60
CA PRO A 50 -7.23 9.67 -13.21
C PRO A 50 -7.84 10.64 -12.19
N GLY A 51 -8.07 11.89 -12.61
CA GLY A 51 -8.81 12.86 -11.81
C GLY A 51 -8.01 13.65 -10.77
N TYR A 52 -6.67 13.62 -10.82
CA TYR A 52 -5.87 14.51 -9.97
C TYR A 52 -5.99 15.97 -10.45
N ALA A 53 -6.61 16.82 -9.64
CA ALA A 53 -6.86 18.22 -10.00
C ALA A 53 -5.55 18.97 -10.26
N GLY A 54 -5.49 19.72 -11.37
CA GLY A 54 -4.33 20.54 -11.74
C GLY A 54 -3.23 19.84 -12.56
N GLN A 55 -3.40 18.56 -12.91
CA GLN A 55 -2.45 17.86 -13.78
C GLN A 55 -2.80 18.06 -15.26
N SER A 56 -1.84 18.54 -16.06
CA SER A 56 -1.97 18.54 -17.51
C SER A 56 -1.91 17.09 -18.02
N ASN A 57 -2.95 16.65 -18.71
CA ASN A 57 -2.96 15.34 -19.34
C ASN A 57 -1.78 15.19 -20.32
N LEU A 58 -1.27 13.96 -20.44
CA LEU A 58 -0.25 13.66 -21.42
C LEU A 58 -0.78 13.94 -22.84
N PRO A 59 -0.02 14.62 -23.72
CA PRO A 59 -0.45 14.81 -25.10
C PRO A 59 -0.63 13.46 -25.82
N ASP A 60 -1.59 13.37 -26.73
CA ASP A 60 -1.92 12.10 -27.38
C ASP A 60 -0.76 11.51 -28.19
N ASN A 61 0.12 12.36 -28.74
CA ASN A 61 1.35 11.93 -29.41
C ASN A 61 2.29 11.17 -28.47
N LEU A 62 2.35 11.54 -27.19
CA LEU A 62 3.17 10.86 -26.20
C LEU A 62 2.45 9.62 -25.67
N LYS A 63 1.13 9.67 -25.44
CA LYS A 63 0.33 8.52 -25.01
C LYS A 63 0.50 7.31 -25.92
N LYS A 64 0.61 7.51 -27.25
CA LYS A 64 0.84 6.43 -28.23
C LYS A 64 2.12 5.61 -27.99
N HIS A 65 3.11 6.17 -27.30
CA HIS A 65 4.36 5.48 -26.98
C HIS A 65 4.26 4.64 -25.70
N PHE A 66 3.21 4.83 -24.90
CA PHE A 66 2.98 4.08 -23.66
C PHE A 66 1.96 2.97 -23.89
N ARG A 67 2.26 1.79 -23.34
CA ARG A 67 1.26 0.74 -23.17
C ARG A 67 0.40 1.09 -21.95
N SER A 68 -0.89 1.37 -22.16
CA SER A 68 -1.81 1.62 -21.06
C SER A 68 -2.05 0.35 -20.26
N MET A 69 -2.05 0.48 -18.94
CA MET A 69 -2.41 -0.59 -18.00
C MET A 69 -3.37 0.00 -16.97
N VAL A 70 -4.42 -0.75 -16.67
CA VAL A 70 -5.46 -0.35 -15.71
C VAL A 70 -5.23 -1.09 -14.40
N MET A 71 -5.09 -0.35 -13.31
CA MET A 71 -4.86 -0.88 -11.95
C MET A 71 -5.97 -0.41 -11.01
N THR A 72 -7.19 -0.94 -11.19
CA THR A 72 -8.40 -0.45 -10.48
C THR A 72 -8.65 -1.10 -9.13
N ARG A 73 -8.47 -2.42 -9.00
CA ARG A 73 -8.80 -3.15 -7.77
C ARG A 73 -7.68 -4.14 -7.44
N PRO A 74 -6.89 -3.90 -6.38
CA PRO A 74 -5.95 -4.88 -5.87
C PRO A 74 -6.68 -5.97 -5.09
N ASP A 75 -6.10 -7.17 -5.03
CA ASP A 75 -6.55 -8.23 -4.12
C ASP A 75 -6.04 -7.96 -2.71
N GLY A 76 -6.86 -7.31 -1.89
CA GLY A 76 -6.48 -6.93 -0.53
C GLY A 76 -6.29 -8.13 0.41
N GLU A 77 -7.01 -9.23 0.18
CA GLU A 77 -6.97 -10.41 1.04
C GLU A 77 -5.67 -11.18 0.85
N LEU A 78 -5.32 -11.48 -0.41
CA LEU A 78 -4.05 -12.13 -0.75
C LEU A 78 -2.85 -11.28 -0.29
N ILE A 79 -2.91 -9.96 -0.52
CA ILE A 79 -1.85 -9.05 -0.06
C ILE A 79 -1.71 -9.12 1.46
N THR A 80 -2.81 -9.04 2.19
CA THR A 80 -2.79 -9.07 3.67
C THR A 80 -2.25 -10.39 4.19
N GLN A 81 -2.69 -11.51 3.63
CA GLN A 81 -2.24 -12.85 4.00
C GLN A 81 -0.72 -12.98 3.81
N VAL A 82 -0.19 -12.60 2.65
CA VAL A 82 1.25 -12.67 2.36
C VAL A 82 2.05 -11.76 3.29
N LEU A 83 1.58 -10.55 3.57
CA LEU A 83 2.25 -9.62 4.50
C LEU A 83 2.25 -10.11 5.94
N LEU A 84 1.17 -10.73 6.42
CA LEU A 84 1.13 -11.30 7.76
C LEU A 84 2.01 -12.54 7.85
N PHE A 85 1.99 -13.40 6.83
CA PHE A 85 2.84 -14.59 6.78
C PHE A 85 4.33 -14.21 6.80
N SER A 86 4.73 -13.18 6.04
CA SER A 86 6.13 -12.71 6.04
C SER A 86 6.57 -12.07 7.35
N GLN A 87 5.62 -11.70 8.22
CA GLN A 87 5.88 -11.20 9.58
C GLN A 87 5.82 -12.32 10.64
N GLY A 88 5.64 -13.58 10.21
CA GLY A 88 5.65 -14.76 11.05
C GLY A 88 4.31 -15.12 11.67
N PHE A 89 3.19 -14.52 11.22
CA PHE A 89 1.86 -14.89 11.69
C PHE A 89 1.46 -16.28 11.21
N ARG A 90 1.09 -17.16 12.14
CA ARG A 90 0.62 -18.53 11.82
C ARG A 90 -0.80 -18.52 11.28
N THR A 91 -1.65 -17.64 11.81
CA THR A 91 -3.07 -17.54 11.47
C THR A 91 -3.38 -16.50 10.38
N ALA A 92 -2.39 -16.16 9.54
CA ALA A 92 -2.45 -15.08 8.56
C ALA A 92 -3.67 -15.13 7.62
N GLU A 93 -4.07 -16.32 7.18
CA GLU A 93 -5.24 -16.53 6.31
C GLU A 93 -6.54 -16.13 7.00
N ILE A 94 -6.73 -16.59 8.24
CA ILE A 94 -7.90 -16.25 9.05
C ILE A 94 -7.93 -14.75 9.32
N LEU A 95 -6.80 -14.15 9.70
CA LEU A 95 -6.71 -12.72 9.98
C LEU A 95 -6.99 -11.86 8.74
N ALA A 96 -6.48 -12.24 7.57
CA ALA A 96 -6.73 -11.55 6.31
C ALA A 96 -8.22 -11.53 5.95
N SER A 97 -8.90 -12.67 6.09
CA SER A 97 -10.34 -12.81 5.85
C SER A 97 -11.22 -11.94 6.77
N LYS A 98 -10.66 -11.41 7.87
CA LYS A 98 -11.36 -10.53 8.81
C LYS A 98 -10.99 -9.06 8.63
N VAL A 99 -9.70 -8.75 8.48
CA VAL A 99 -9.23 -7.36 8.41
C VAL A 99 -9.69 -6.67 7.13
N VAL A 100 -9.65 -7.35 5.99
CA VAL A 100 -10.00 -6.72 4.70
C VAL A 100 -11.48 -6.35 4.64
N PRO A 101 -12.43 -7.24 5.01
CA PRO A 101 -13.83 -6.85 5.17
C PRO A 101 -14.04 -5.78 6.23
N PHE A 102 -13.31 -5.83 7.35
CA PHE A 102 -13.40 -4.79 8.38
C PHE A 102 -13.04 -3.39 7.86
N PHE A 103 -11.99 -3.26 7.05
CA PHE A 103 -11.63 -1.98 6.40
C PHE A 103 -12.70 -1.52 5.42
N SER A 104 -13.29 -2.45 4.66
CA SER A 104 -14.40 -2.15 3.74
C SER A 104 -15.64 -1.67 4.49
N LEU A 105 -15.99 -2.32 5.61
CA LEU A 105 -17.08 -1.91 6.49
C LEU A 105 -16.82 -0.56 7.14
N CYS A 106 -15.57 -0.24 7.50
CA CYS A 106 -15.22 1.09 8.00
C CYS A 106 -15.51 2.17 6.95
N ASP A 107 -15.17 1.94 5.68
CA ASP A 107 -15.43 2.89 4.59
C ASP A 107 -16.93 3.08 4.31
N GLU A 108 -17.73 2.00 4.43
CA GLU A 108 -19.16 2.02 4.19
C GLU A 108 -19.98 2.59 5.37
N GLN A 109 -19.59 2.27 6.61
CA GLN A 109 -20.40 2.55 7.80
C GLN A 109 -20.01 3.85 8.51
N LEU A 110 -18.77 4.31 8.38
CA LEU A 110 -18.31 5.54 9.02
C LEU A 110 -18.77 6.77 8.25
N SER A 111 -18.74 7.93 8.92
CA SER A 111 -19.02 9.20 8.24
C SER A 111 -17.97 9.50 7.15
N LYS A 112 -18.42 10.05 6.00
CA LYS A 112 -17.53 10.42 4.89
C LYS A 112 -16.75 11.69 5.22
N GLN A 113 -15.63 11.56 5.91
CA GLN A 113 -14.72 12.65 6.20
C GLN A 113 -13.57 12.71 5.19
N PRO A 114 -13.11 13.90 4.78
CA PRO A 114 -12.06 14.03 3.77
C PRO A 114 -10.69 13.48 4.22
N HIS A 115 -10.48 13.35 5.52
CA HIS A 115 -9.25 12.82 6.12
C HIS A 115 -9.30 11.32 6.42
N TYR A 116 -10.44 10.66 6.19
CA TYR A 116 -10.54 9.21 6.32
C TYR A 116 -9.91 8.54 5.11
N ASP A 117 -9.04 7.57 5.38
CA ASP A 117 -8.40 6.73 4.38
C ASP A 117 -8.44 5.29 4.91
N PHE A 118 -9.30 4.48 4.28
CA PHE A 118 -9.42 3.04 4.50
C PHE A 118 -8.91 2.23 3.28
N GLY A 119 -8.14 2.87 2.39
CA GLY A 119 -7.57 2.20 1.23
C GLY A 119 -6.37 1.30 1.57
N LEU A 120 -5.78 0.72 0.52
CA LEU A 120 -4.63 -0.19 0.64
C LEU A 120 -3.42 0.44 1.37
N ARG A 121 -3.26 1.76 1.30
CA ARG A 121 -2.21 2.50 2.03
C ARG A 121 -2.39 2.39 3.54
N ALA A 122 -3.60 2.62 4.02
CA ALA A 122 -3.93 2.51 5.44
C ALA A 122 -3.81 1.07 5.93
N LEU A 123 -4.30 0.11 5.13
CA LEU A 123 -4.17 -1.32 5.40
C LEU A 123 -2.71 -1.74 5.56
N LYS A 124 -1.84 -1.37 4.59
CA LYS A 124 -0.39 -1.66 4.68
C LYS A 124 0.24 -1.05 5.94
N ALA A 125 -0.15 0.17 6.32
CA ALA A 125 0.39 0.83 7.51
C ALA A 125 0.04 0.08 8.81
N VAL A 126 -1.21 -0.38 8.93
CA VAL A 126 -1.66 -1.22 10.07
C VAL A 126 -0.88 -2.54 10.10
N LEU A 127 -0.78 -3.25 8.98
CA LEU A 127 -0.04 -4.52 8.94
C LEU A 127 1.44 -4.33 9.27
N THR A 128 2.06 -3.24 8.80
CA THR A 128 3.45 -2.92 9.16
C THR A 128 3.59 -2.68 10.68
N SER A 129 2.69 -1.90 11.27
CA SER A 129 2.65 -1.67 12.72
C SER A 129 2.40 -2.96 13.51
N THR A 130 1.54 -3.84 13.01
CA THR A 130 1.22 -5.13 13.62
C THR A 130 2.47 -6.01 13.72
N GLY A 131 3.25 -6.11 12.65
CA GLY A 131 4.52 -6.84 12.65
C GLY A 131 5.60 -6.21 13.54
N HIS A 132 5.55 -4.90 13.77
CA HIS A 132 6.43 -4.25 14.75
C HIS A 132 6.03 -4.65 16.18
N LEU A 133 4.72 -4.67 16.47
CA LEU A 133 4.19 -5.02 17.77
C LEU A 133 4.46 -6.48 18.11
N LYS A 134 4.28 -7.41 17.16
CA LYS A 134 4.64 -8.83 17.34
C LYS A 134 6.10 -9.01 17.71
N ARG A 135 7.02 -8.34 16.99
CA ARG A 135 8.47 -8.39 17.31
C ARG A 135 8.77 -7.84 18.69
N ALA A 136 8.14 -6.75 19.09
CA ALA A 136 8.32 -6.19 20.43
C ALA A 136 7.85 -7.17 21.52
N CYS A 137 6.70 -7.84 21.33
CA CYS A 137 6.21 -8.86 22.25
C CYS A 137 7.12 -10.09 22.30
N SER A 138 7.63 -10.57 21.16
CA SER A 138 8.54 -11.73 21.12
C SER A 138 9.87 -11.45 21.82
N LEU A 139 10.41 -10.22 21.74
CA LEU A 139 11.61 -9.84 22.48
C LEU A 139 11.38 -9.81 23.99
N GLN A 140 10.18 -9.45 24.44
CA GLN A 140 9.82 -9.44 25.86
C GLN A 140 9.69 -10.87 26.44
N ASN A 141 9.26 -11.83 25.61
CA ASN A 141 9.00 -13.21 26.03
C ASN A 141 10.24 -14.14 25.94
N GLN A 142 11.37 -13.69 25.39
CA GLN A 142 12.62 -14.47 25.32
C GLN A 142 13.28 -14.77 26.68
N HIS A 143 12.67 -14.37 27.80
CA HIS A 143 13.21 -14.64 29.14
C HIS A 143 12.56 -15.86 29.83
N LEU A 144 11.52 -16.47 29.26
CA LEU A 144 10.83 -17.62 29.85
C LEU A 144 10.48 -18.65 28.75
N ASP A 145 10.93 -19.88 28.98
CA ASP A 145 10.46 -21.15 28.41
C ASP A 145 11.11 -21.73 27.14
N ASP A 146 12.14 -22.56 27.39
CA ASP A 146 12.43 -23.79 26.63
C ASP A 146 11.40 -24.88 27.03
N THR A 147 10.24 -24.98 26.38
CA THR A 147 9.42 -26.22 26.39
C THR A 147 8.42 -26.25 25.22
N PRO A 148 8.46 -27.25 24.33
CA PRO A 148 7.55 -27.32 23.18
C PRO A 148 6.30 -28.15 23.53
N ASP A 149 5.21 -27.49 23.95
CA ASP A 149 3.91 -28.17 24.17
C ASP A 149 2.84 -27.75 23.14
N GLN A 150 2.07 -28.75 22.68
CA GLN A 150 1.02 -28.65 21.65
C GLN A 150 -0.19 -27.79 22.04
N LEU A 151 -0.27 -27.33 23.30
CA LEU A 151 -1.28 -26.38 23.77
C LEU A 151 -1.02 -24.95 23.25
N SER A 152 0.20 -24.66 22.79
CA SER A 152 0.66 -23.34 22.33
C SER A 152 -0.12 -22.76 21.14
N ASP A 153 -0.56 -23.58 20.18
CA ASP A 153 -1.19 -23.09 18.94
C ASP A 153 -2.50 -22.30 19.18
N SER A 154 -3.26 -22.69 20.21
CA SER A 154 -4.51 -21.99 20.57
C SER A 154 -4.25 -20.62 21.22
N TYR A 155 -3.24 -20.53 22.08
CA TYR A 155 -2.82 -19.28 22.72
C TYR A 155 -2.15 -18.33 21.73
N ASP A 156 -1.35 -18.86 20.81
CA ASP A 156 -0.70 -18.09 19.75
C ASP A 156 -1.73 -17.45 18.80
N SER A 157 -2.80 -18.14 18.46
CA SER A 157 -3.90 -17.60 17.65
C SER A 157 -4.59 -16.40 18.31
N ILE A 158 -4.91 -16.52 19.60
CA ILE A 158 -5.56 -15.44 20.37
C ILE A 158 -4.60 -14.25 20.52
N ALA A 159 -3.32 -14.51 20.80
CA ALA A 159 -2.31 -13.46 20.91
C ALA A 159 -2.11 -12.72 19.57
N GLU A 160 -2.07 -13.44 18.45
CA GLU A 160 -1.96 -12.85 17.12
C GLU A 160 -3.16 -11.96 16.77
N GLN A 161 -4.38 -12.42 17.08
CA GLN A 161 -5.59 -11.63 16.93
C GLN A 161 -5.54 -10.36 17.80
N GLU A 162 -5.11 -10.48 19.05
CA GLU A 162 -5.03 -9.34 19.96
C GLU A 162 -4.04 -8.29 19.48
N ILE A 163 -2.85 -8.70 19.03
CA ILE A 163 -1.82 -7.81 18.46
C ILE A 163 -2.39 -7.02 17.28
N LEU A 164 -3.15 -7.68 16.40
CA LEU A 164 -3.78 -7.04 15.24
C LEU A 164 -4.86 -6.04 15.65
N VAL A 165 -5.73 -6.40 16.60
CA VAL A 165 -6.76 -5.47 17.13
C VAL A 165 -6.12 -4.26 17.81
N GLN A 166 -5.03 -4.46 18.55
CA GLN A 166 -4.27 -3.37 19.17
C GLN A 166 -3.68 -2.43 18.11
N SER A 167 -3.10 -2.98 17.04
CA SER A 167 -2.53 -2.17 15.95
C SER A 167 -3.60 -1.39 15.19
N VAL A 168 -4.73 -2.03 14.88
CA VAL A 168 -5.90 -1.39 14.26
C VAL A 168 -6.40 -0.25 15.15
N SER A 169 -6.57 -0.49 16.44
CA SER A 169 -7.07 0.50 17.40
C SER A 169 -6.15 1.71 17.48
N LYS A 170 -4.83 1.50 17.61
CA LYS A 170 -3.84 2.59 17.63
C LYS A 170 -3.83 3.43 16.35
N THR A 171 -4.21 2.84 15.22
CA THR A 171 -4.16 3.52 13.91
C THR A 171 -5.48 4.19 13.53
N ILE A 172 -6.61 3.55 13.85
CA ILE A 172 -7.95 4.00 13.43
C ILE A 172 -8.59 4.90 14.48
N VAL A 173 -8.51 4.58 15.77
CA VAL A 173 -9.20 5.35 16.84
C VAL A 173 -8.83 6.85 16.85
N PRO A 174 -7.57 7.25 16.67
CA PRO A 174 -7.21 8.68 16.64
C PRO A 174 -7.87 9.43 15.48
N LYS A 175 -8.18 8.73 14.37
CA LYS A 175 -8.84 9.34 13.22
C LYS A 175 -10.34 9.49 13.43
N LEU A 176 -10.98 8.66 14.27
CA LEU A 176 -12.44 8.65 14.42
C LEU A 176 -12.97 9.91 15.12
N VAL A 177 -13.76 10.69 14.37
CA VAL A 177 -14.52 11.84 14.88
C VAL A 177 -15.84 11.36 15.49
N ALA A 178 -16.24 11.93 16.62
CA ALA A 178 -17.51 11.59 17.29
C ALA A 178 -18.73 12.28 16.64
N VAL A 179 -18.96 12.02 15.34
CA VAL A 179 -20.02 12.69 14.56
C VAL A 179 -21.31 11.87 14.49
N ARG A 180 -21.21 10.53 14.44
CA ARG A 180 -22.36 9.62 14.35
C ARG A 180 -22.34 8.56 15.45
N ARG A 181 -23.52 8.05 15.80
CA ARG A 181 -23.68 6.91 16.74
C ARG A 181 -22.86 5.68 16.33
N CYS A 182 -22.66 5.45 15.03
CA CYS A 182 -21.80 4.37 14.52
C CYS A 182 -20.32 4.64 14.77
N ASP A 183 -19.83 5.84 14.45
CA ASP A 183 -18.46 6.28 14.74
C ASP A 183 -18.17 6.19 16.24
N THR A 184 -19.14 6.60 17.07
CA THR A 184 -19.10 6.47 18.52
C THR A 184 -19.09 5.01 18.98
N LYS A 185 -19.92 4.12 18.41
CA LYS A 185 -19.95 2.69 18.74
C LYS A 185 -18.63 1.98 18.38
N ILE A 186 -18.08 2.23 17.19
CA ILE A 186 -16.80 1.64 16.76
C ILE A 186 -15.66 2.19 17.62
N LYS A 187 -15.67 3.49 17.91
CA LYS A 187 -14.71 4.12 18.82
C LYS A 187 -14.80 3.53 20.23
N PHE A 188 -16.00 3.31 20.77
CA PHE A 188 -16.19 2.64 22.06
C PHE A 188 -15.78 1.18 22.04
N TYR A 189 -16.08 0.43 20.97
CA TYR A 189 -15.70 -0.97 20.85
C TYR A 189 -14.17 -1.15 20.83
N LEU A 190 -13.47 -0.34 20.02
CA LEU A 190 -12.01 -0.36 19.91
C LEU A 190 -11.31 0.21 21.17
N LEU A 191 -11.90 1.20 21.85
CA LEU A 191 -11.38 1.70 23.12
C LEU A 191 -11.62 0.71 24.27
N ALA A 192 -12.77 0.04 24.30
CA ALA A 192 -13.08 -0.97 25.32
C ALA A 192 -12.15 -2.19 25.22
N THR A 193 -11.74 -2.58 24.00
CA THR A 193 -10.73 -3.63 23.81
C THR A 193 -9.33 -3.20 24.25
N HIS A 194 -9.02 -1.89 24.23
CA HIS A 194 -7.75 -1.37 24.74
C HIS A 194 -7.76 -1.13 26.26
N ALA A 195 -8.93 -0.87 26.86
CA ALA A 195 -9.07 -0.55 28.29
C ALA A 195 -9.34 -1.78 29.19
N ALA A 196 -9.56 -2.97 28.61
CA ALA A 196 -9.72 -4.22 29.35
C ALA A 196 -8.40 -4.89 29.79
N ARG A 197 -7.32 -4.10 29.93
CA ARG A 197 -6.04 -4.48 30.54
C ARG A 197 -5.67 -3.49 31.63
#